data_AF-A0A955UC11-F1
#
_entry.id   AF-A0A955UC11-F1
#
_cell.length_a   1.000
_cell.length_b   1.000
_cell.length_c   1.000
_cell.angle_alpha   90.00
_cell.angle_beta   90.00
_cell.angle_gamma   90.00
#
_symmetry.space_group_name_H-M   'P 1'
#
loop_
_entity.id
_entity.type
_entity.pdbx_description
1 polymer ?
#
loop_
_entity_poly.entity_id
_entity_poly.type
_entity_poly.pdbx_seq_one_letter_code
_entity_poly.pdbx_strand_id
1 'polypeptide(L)'
;MYEEPYRWIEAVANRRQYLDDQFTQGNPLVVVSFTQGILLLTFNRGTEKVYEIYDRIALGGMGHPADLEKLRYALLDMAHVEGFQRSPADVTVSRLMKNGLAPVIKQAFEEIFKAPYIAKILLAEVGATQDRDRLFNINYDGMFEEQREFGLLAASASIRSLLTQEWKNLSPLSSLRSAMEVSLRLWGIASYLQTSTPSTDTEEQGSTSLPATSMSTIPDDTAIVSRIRETLSKETLECVLLDRESGRMETYRTLSQSELQSFIPSVFQPAT
;
A
#
# COMPACT_ATOMS: atom_id res chain seq x y z
N MET A 1 -32.05 -22.39 -19.47
CA MET A 1 -31.11 -21.35 -19.93
C MET A 1 -31.17 -20.14 -18.99
N TYR A 2 -30.83 -20.36 -17.71
CA TYR A 2 -30.70 -19.32 -16.68
C TYR A 2 -29.37 -19.43 -15.92
N GLU A 3 -28.51 -20.40 -16.26
CA GLU A 3 -27.29 -20.70 -15.50
C GLU A 3 -26.14 -19.73 -15.77
N GLU A 4 -26.11 -19.08 -16.93
CA GLU A 4 -24.97 -18.26 -17.35
C GLU A 4 -24.74 -17.02 -16.44
N PRO A 5 -25.78 -16.27 -16.01
CA PRO A 5 -25.58 -15.16 -15.07
C PRO A 5 -25.15 -15.61 -13.66
N TYR A 6 -25.67 -16.74 -13.15
CA TYR A 6 -25.30 -17.24 -11.83
C TYR A 6 -23.83 -17.71 -11.78
N ARG A 7 -23.39 -18.43 -12.81
CA ARG A 7 -21.98 -18.87 -12.93
C ARG A 7 -21.02 -17.68 -12.98
N TRP A 8 -21.42 -16.57 -13.60
CA TRP A 8 -20.60 -15.35 -13.61
C TRP A 8 -20.49 -14.74 -12.21
N ILE A 9 -21.61 -14.61 -11.48
CA ILE A 9 -21.62 -14.05 -10.11
C ILE A 9 -20.75 -14.89 -9.18
N GLU A 10 -20.90 -16.22 -9.24
CA GLU A 10 -20.08 -17.16 -8.46
C GLU A 10 -18.60 -17.05 -8.82
N ALA A 11 -18.26 -16.98 -10.11
CA ALA A 11 -16.88 -16.84 -10.56
C ALA A 11 -16.25 -15.50 -10.12
N VAL A 12 -17.01 -14.40 -10.06
CA VAL A 12 -16.54 -13.14 -9.50
C VAL A 12 -16.32 -13.26 -8.00
N ALA A 13 -17.25 -13.89 -7.27
CA ALA A 13 -17.12 -14.10 -5.83
C ALA A 13 -15.89 -14.95 -5.48
N ASN A 14 -15.71 -16.08 -6.16
CA ASN A 14 -14.55 -16.96 -5.99
C ASN A 14 -13.23 -16.24 -6.32
N ARG A 15 -13.22 -15.40 -7.36
CA ARG A 15 -12.05 -14.59 -7.71
C ARG A 15 -11.71 -13.57 -6.62
N ARG A 16 -12.70 -12.90 -6.01
CA ARG A 16 -12.47 -11.98 -4.88
C ARG A 16 -11.88 -12.71 -3.69
N GLN A 17 -12.47 -13.84 -3.31
CA GLN A 17 -11.97 -14.66 -2.20
C GLN A 17 -10.52 -15.09 -2.46
N TYR A 18 -10.24 -15.66 -3.63
CA TYR A 18 -8.88 -16.03 -4.02
C TYR A 18 -7.89 -14.86 -3.89
N LEU A 19 -8.26 -13.66 -4.36
CA LEU A 19 -7.39 -12.48 -4.27
C LEU A 19 -7.22 -12.01 -2.83
N ASP A 20 -8.28 -11.95 -2.03
CA ASP A 20 -8.20 -11.57 -0.61
C ASP A 20 -7.27 -12.52 0.18
N ASP A 21 -7.34 -13.82 -0.10
CA ASP A 21 -6.45 -14.82 0.50
C ASP A 21 -4.99 -14.58 0.10
N GLN A 22 -4.71 -14.25 -1.17
CA GLN A 22 -3.35 -13.91 -1.64
C GLN A 22 -2.77 -12.69 -0.91
N PHE A 23 -3.59 -11.70 -0.55
CA PHE A 23 -3.09 -10.50 0.13
C PHE A 23 -2.90 -10.68 1.64
N THR A 24 -3.52 -11.68 2.27
CA THR A 24 -3.41 -11.89 3.73
C THR A 24 -1.96 -12.12 4.20
N GLN A 25 -1.12 -12.71 3.35
CA GLN A 25 0.30 -12.98 3.65
C GLN A 25 1.26 -11.85 3.24
N GLY A 26 0.77 -10.81 2.56
CA GLY A 26 1.62 -9.73 2.08
C GLY A 26 1.99 -8.72 3.18
N ASN A 27 3.16 -8.11 3.06
CA ASN A 27 3.51 -6.99 3.95
C ASN A 27 2.70 -5.75 3.58
N PRO A 28 2.14 -5.05 4.58
CA PRO A 28 1.48 -3.79 4.33
C PRO A 28 2.48 -2.72 3.88
N LEU A 29 1.96 -1.70 3.20
CA LEU A 29 2.69 -0.49 2.84
C LEU A 29 2.01 0.69 3.53
N VAL A 30 2.78 1.46 4.28
CA VAL A 30 2.35 2.69 4.95
C VAL A 30 2.90 3.89 4.21
N VAL A 31 2.07 4.90 3.97
CA VAL A 31 2.47 6.16 3.37
C VAL A 31 2.00 7.30 4.26
N VAL A 32 2.92 8.16 4.68
CA VAL A 32 2.63 9.34 5.51
C VAL A 32 3.19 10.59 4.87
N SER A 33 2.38 11.65 4.84
CA SER A 33 2.81 13.00 4.49
C SER A 33 3.28 13.72 5.74
N PHE A 34 4.35 14.48 5.60
CA PHE A 34 4.92 15.30 6.65
C PHE A 34 5.52 16.58 6.07
N THR A 35 6.07 17.46 6.92
CA THR A 35 6.53 18.79 6.50
C THR A 35 7.55 18.76 5.35
N GLN A 36 8.46 17.79 5.32
CA GLN A 36 9.53 17.73 4.31
C GLN A 36 9.14 16.95 3.04
N GLY A 37 8.00 16.27 3.03
CA GLY A 37 7.60 15.44 1.89
C GLY A 37 6.67 14.29 2.24
N ILE A 38 6.80 13.19 1.50
CA ILE A 38 6.03 11.96 1.72
C ILE A 38 6.98 10.80 1.98
N LEU A 39 6.72 10.03 3.04
CA LEU A 39 7.47 8.82 3.39
C LEU A 39 6.64 7.60 3.02
N LEU A 40 7.22 6.68 2.25
CA LEU A 40 6.67 5.36 1.96
C LEU A 40 7.51 4.31 2.70
N LEU A 41 6.86 3.44 3.47
CA LEU A 41 7.52 2.45 4.31
C LEU A 41 6.87 1.07 4.15
N THR A 42 7.68 0.06 3.85
CA THR A 42 7.27 -1.34 3.83
C THR A 42 8.45 -2.27 4.13
N PHE A 43 8.20 -3.57 4.13
CA PHE A 43 9.21 -4.60 4.28
C PHE A 43 9.20 -5.50 3.05
N ASN A 44 10.38 -5.95 2.63
CA ASN A 44 10.53 -6.80 1.47
C ASN A 44 11.43 -8.02 1.74
N ARG A 45 11.31 -9.01 0.84
CA ARG A 45 12.08 -10.27 0.86
C ARG A 45 12.97 -10.37 -0.39
N GLY A 46 13.71 -9.30 -0.68
CA GLY A 46 14.67 -9.24 -1.79
C GLY A 46 14.16 -8.60 -3.08
N THR A 47 12.84 -8.49 -3.28
CA THR A 47 12.24 -7.72 -4.39
C THR A 47 11.69 -6.40 -3.86
N GLU A 48 12.10 -5.28 -4.46
CA GLU A 48 11.55 -3.96 -4.15
C GLU A 48 10.03 -3.93 -4.33
N LYS A 49 9.38 -2.99 -3.63
CA LYS A 49 7.94 -2.78 -3.69
C LYS A 49 7.59 -1.32 -3.90
N VAL A 50 8.56 -0.43 -3.73
CA VAL A 50 8.42 1.00 -3.91
C VAL A 50 9.33 1.45 -5.05
N TYR A 51 8.77 2.22 -5.96
CA TYR A 51 9.42 2.59 -7.21
C TYR A 51 9.14 4.04 -7.57
N GLU A 52 10.07 4.64 -8.28
CA GLU A 52 9.85 5.92 -8.96
C GLU A 52 8.99 5.72 -10.21
N ILE A 53 8.04 6.63 -10.43
CA ILE A 53 7.23 6.70 -11.66
C ILE A 53 7.56 7.96 -12.46
N TYR A 54 7.76 9.08 -11.76
CA TYR A 54 8.09 10.36 -12.37
C TYR A 54 8.67 11.31 -11.31
N ASP A 55 9.17 12.47 -11.72
CA ASP A 55 9.79 13.52 -10.91
C ASP A 55 9.23 13.68 -9.48
N ARG A 56 7.90 13.65 -9.35
CA ARG A 56 7.16 13.88 -8.08
C ARG A 56 6.29 12.70 -7.65
N ILE A 57 6.38 11.57 -8.34
CA ILE A 57 5.44 10.45 -8.19
C ILE A 57 6.18 9.17 -7.85
N ALA A 58 5.85 8.60 -6.69
CA ALA A 58 6.24 7.25 -6.31
C ALA A 58 5.06 6.29 -6.42
N LEU A 59 5.37 5.04 -6.72
CA LEU A 59 4.48 3.89 -6.64
C LEU A 59 4.92 3.01 -5.49
N GLY A 60 3.99 2.54 -4.67
CA GLY A 60 4.19 1.43 -3.78
C GLY A 60 3.17 0.33 -4.04
N GLY A 61 3.61 -0.92 -3.97
CA GLY A 61 2.83 -2.08 -4.38
C GLY A 61 2.78 -3.21 -3.36
N MET A 62 1.69 -3.96 -3.39
CA MET A 62 1.50 -5.21 -2.66
C MET A 62 0.92 -6.24 -3.63
N GLY A 63 1.41 -7.49 -3.61
CA GLY A 63 0.93 -8.56 -4.49
C GLY A 63 2.04 -9.30 -5.21
N HIS A 64 1.71 -9.90 -6.35
CA HIS A 64 2.65 -10.67 -7.14
C HIS A 64 3.65 -9.75 -7.87
N PRO A 65 4.98 -9.97 -7.74
CA PRO A 65 6.00 -9.07 -8.30
C PRO A 65 5.86 -8.85 -9.80
N ALA A 66 5.54 -9.89 -10.57
CA ALA A 66 5.41 -9.76 -12.03
C ALA A 66 4.20 -8.89 -12.45
N ASP A 67 3.10 -8.94 -11.70
CA ASP A 67 1.92 -8.12 -11.99
C ASP A 67 2.16 -6.66 -11.61
N LEU A 68 2.79 -6.43 -10.45
CA LEU A 68 3.23 -5.11 -10.04
C LEU A 68 4.17 -4.48 -11.07
N GLU A 69 5.16 -5.24 -11.53
CA GLU A 69 6.13 -4.76 -12.51
C GLU A 69 5.47 -4.45 -13.86
N LYS A 70 4.54 -5.28 -14.31
CA LYS A 70 3.78 -5.03 -15.55
C LYS A 70 2.94 -3.75 -15.46
N LEU A 71 2.27 -3.52 -14.33
CA LEU A 71 1.49 -2.30 -14.09
C LEU A 71 2.40 -1.07 -13.94
N ARG A 72 3.59 -1.23 -13.33
CA ARG A 72 4.61 -0.18 -13.23
C ARG A 72 5.12 0.24 -14.61
N TYR A 73 5.45 -0.72 -15.49
CA TYR A 73 5.86 -0.41 -16.86
C TYR A 73 4.80 0.36 -17.63
N ALA A 74 3.52 -0.05 -17.53
CA ALA A 74 2.42 0.66 -18.17
C ALA A 74 2.30 2.10 -17.67
N LEU A 75 2.51 2.33 -16.37
CA LEU A 75 2.51 3.67 -15.79
C LEU A 75 3.70 4.52 -16.24
N LEU A 76 4.90 3.95 -16.29
CA LEU A 76 6.09 4.64 -16.78
C LEU A 76 5.91 5.10 -18.23
N ASP A 77 5.42 4.21 -19.10
CA ASP A 77 5.15 4.55 -20.49
C ASP A 77 4.12 5.69 -20.59
N MET A 78 3.01 5.57 -19.85
CA MET A 78 1.98 6.61 -19.81
C MET A 78 2.51 7.95 -19.29
N ALA A 79 3.31 7.95 -18.23
CA ALA A 79 3.89 9.16 -17.65
C ALA A 79 4.85 9.85 -18.63
N HIS A 80 5.72 9.09 -19.30
CA HIS A 80 6.63 9.63 -20.30
C HIS A 80 5.89 10.17 -21.53
N VAL A 81 4.88 9.45 -22.02
CA VAL A 81 4.06 9.90 -23.15
C VAL A 81 3.33 11.20 -22.80
N GLU A 82 2.70 11.28 -21.62
CA GLU A 82 1.98 12.47 -21.17
C GLU A 82 2.94 13.66 -20.99
N GLY A 83 4.10 13.43 -20.36
CA GLY A 83 5.12 14.47 -20.15
C GLY A 83 5.71 14.99 -21.45
N PHE A 84 5.92 14.11 -22.44
CA PHE A 84 6.42 14.47 -23.77
C PHE A 84 5.38 15.19 -24.64
N GLN A 85 4.14 14.68 -24.66
CA GLN A 85 3.07 15.25 -25.48
C GLN A 85 2.54 16.58 -24.95
N ARG A 86 2.63 16.80 -23.63
CA ARG A 86 2.17 18.02 -22.98
C ARG A 86 3.30 18.72 -22.24
N SER A 87 3.44 18.45 -20.95
CA SER A 87 4.42 19.05 -20.07
C SER A 87 4.72 18.09 -18.93
N PRO A 88 5.96 18.04 -18.42
CA PRO A 88 6.27 17.32 -17.18
C PRO A 88 5.37 17.72 -16.00
N ALA A 89 4.90 18.98 -15.96
CA ALA A 89 3.99 19.46 -14.92
C ALA A 89 2.55 18.89 -15.03
N ASP A 90 2.15 18.41 -16.21
CA ASP A 90 0.83 17.82 -16.46
C ASP A 90 0.78 16.32 -16.08
N VAL A 91 1.94 15.70 -15.84
CA VAL A 91 2.04 14.35 -15.30
C VAL A 91 1.61 14.37 -13.84
N THR A 92 0.36 14.01 -13.60
CA THR A 92 -0.27 14.01 -12.28
C THR A 92 -0.76 12.61 -11.92
N VAL A 93 -0.70 12.27 -10.64
CA VAL A 93 -1.13 10.96 -10.15
C VAL A 93 -2.60 10.70 -10.43
N SER A 94 -3.43 11.74 -10.39
CA SER A 94 -4.87 11.61 -10.66
C SER A 94 -5.12 11.12 -12.08
N ARG A 95 -4.34 11.61 -13.05
CA ARG A 95 -4.46 11.20 -14.45
C ARG A 95 -3.93 9.79 -14.66
N LEU A 96 -2.74 9.50 -14.13
CA LEU A 96 -2.14 8.16 -14.18
C LEU A 96 -3.06 7.10 -13.57
N MET A 97 -3.73 7.43 -12.47
CA MET A 97 -4.68 6.53 -11.83
C MET A 97 -5.97 6.38 -12.65
N LYS A 98 -6.64 7.49 -12.99
CA LYS A 98 -7.98 7.47 -13.61
C LYS A 98 -7.98 6.99 -15.05
N ASN A 99 -6.97 7.37 -15.82
CA ASN A 99 -6.89 7.06 -17.25
C ASN A 99 -5.94 5.89 -17.55
N GLY A 100 -5.07 5.53 -16.60
CA GLY A 100 -4.10 4.44 -16.76
C GLY A 100 -4.49 3.20 -15.96
N LEU A 101 -4.16 3.17 -14.68
CA LEU A 101 -4.31 1.95 -13.86
C LEU A 101 -5.76 1.49 -13.69
N ALA A 102 -6.68 2.39 -13.33
CA ALA A 102 -8.03 1.99 -12.94
C ALA A 102 -8.80 1.25 -14.05
N PRO A 103 -8.85 1.75 -15.29
CA PRO A 103 -9.50 1.02 -16.39
C PRO A 103 -8.82 -0.32 -16.68
N VAL A 104 -7.48 -0.37 -16.67
CA VAL A 104 -6.71 -1.58 -16.98
C VAL A 104 -6.95 -2.69 -15.95
N ILE A 105 -6.90 -2.34 -14.66
CA ILE A 105 -7.15 -3.30 -13.57
C ILE A 105 -8.61 -3.74 -13.56
N LYS A 106 -9.55 -2.79 -13.71
CA LYS A 106 -10.99 -3.09 -13.76
C LYS A 106 -11.32 -4.07 -14.87
N GLN A 107 -10.83 -3.81 -16.09
CA GLN A 107 -11.04 -4.69 -17.23
C GLN A 107 -10.46 -6.08 -16.98
N ALA A 108 -9.21 -6.17 -16.50
CA ALA A 108 -8.57 -7.46 -16.22
C ALA A 108 -9.31 -8.27 -15.15
N PHE A 109 -9.92 -7.61 -14.16
CA PHE A 109 -10.72 -8.27 -13.14
C PHE A 109 -12.05 -8.83 -13.69
N GLU A 110 -12.71 -8.10 -14.60
CA GLU A 110 -13.99 -8.49 -15.20
C GLU A 110 -13.85 -9.59 -16.27
N GLU A 111 -12.67 -9.73 -16.88
CA GLU A 111 -12.36 -10.79 -17.84
C GLU A 111 -12.17 -12.15 -17.13
N ILE A 112 -13.28 -12.81 -16.77
CA ILE A 112 -13.29 -14.04 -15.96
C ILE A 112 -12.45 -15.18 -16.54
N PHE A 113 -12.26 -15.23 -17.86
CA PHE A 113 -11.48 -16.28 -18.53
C PHE A 113 -9.96 -16.02 -18.53
N LYS A 114 -9.50 -14.86 -18.03
CA LYS A 114 -8.08 -14.54 -17.87
C LYS A 114 -7.72 -14.42 -16.39
N ALA A 115 -6.42 -14.58 -16.12
CA ALA A 115 -5.88 -14.32 -14.80
C ALA A 115 -6.01 -12.81 -14.48
N PRO A 116 -6.57 -12.45 -13.31
CA PRO A 116 -6.57 -11.07 -12.86
C PRO A 116 -5.16 -10.65 -12.44
N TYR A 117 -4.92 -9.34 -12.33
CA TYR A 117 -3.72 -8.85 -11.66
C TYR A 117 -3.81 -9.11 -10.15
N ILE A 118 -2.80 -9.77 -9.59
CA ILE A 118 -2.66 -9.90 -8.14
C ILE A 118 -1.84 -8.69 -7.66
N ALA A 119 -2.48 -7.52 -7.66
CA ALA A 119 -1.84 -6.27 -7.23
C ALA A 119 -2.82 -5.32 -6.52
N LYS A 120 -2.34 -4.71 -5.42
CA LYS A 120 -2.84 -3.46 -4.87
C LYS A 120 -1.75 -2.42 -5.00
N ILE A 121 -2.08 -1.21 -5.44
CA ILE A 121 -1.11 -0.16 -5.72
C ILE A 121 -1.51 1.11 -4.98
N LEU A 122 -0.52 1.83 -4.47
CA LEU A 122 -0.65 3.17 -3.93
C LEU A 122 0.32 4.07 -4.69
N LEU A 123 -0.21 5.13 -5.29
CA LEU A 123 0.58 6.18 -5.90
C LEU A 123 0.61 7.40 -4.98
N ALA A 124 1.78 7.97 -4.78
CA ALA A 124 1.99 9.17 -3.99
C ALA A 124 2.57 10.27 -4.89
N GLU A 125 1.92 11.42 -4.95
CA GLU A 125 2.43 12.64 -5.59
C GLU A 125 2.74 13.69 -4.53
N VAL A 126 3.99 14.14 -4.49
CA VAL A 126 4.41 15.23 -3.62
C VAL A 126 4.06 16.59 -4.23
N GLY A 127 3.30 17.38 -3.48
CA GLY A 127 2.91 18.73 -3.84
C GLY A 127 3.94 19.78 -3.41
N ALA A 128 3.79 21.01 -3.92
CA ALA A 128 4.60 22.15 -3.49
C ALA A 128 4.42 22.50 -2.00
N THR A 129 3.31 22.06 -1.41
CA THR A 129 2.95 22.21 -0.01
C THR A 129 2.29 20.91 0.46
N GLN A 130 2.31 20.65 1.77
CA GLN A 130 1.79 19.39 2.35
C GLN A 130 0.31 19.16 2.04
N ASP A 131 -0.51 20.22 2.02
CA ASP A 131 -1.94 20.18 1.69
C ASP A 131 -2.22 19.79 0.22
N ARG A 132 -1.20 19.87 -0.63
CA ARG A 132 -1.26 19.50 -2.06
C ARG A 132 -0.71 18.12 -2.35
N ASP A 133 -0.25 17.40 -1.34
CA ASP A 133 0.10 15.99 -1.49
C ASP A 133 -1.14 15.18 -1.85
N ARG A 134 -0.97 14.24 -2.77
CA ARG A 134 -2.05 13.38 -3.25
C ARG A 134 -1.65 11.93 -3.16
N LEU A 135 -2.49 11.14 -2.50
CA LEU A 135 -2.33 9.71 -2.40
C LEU A 135 -3.50 9.04 -3.11
N PHE A 136 -3.23 8.11 -4.02
CA PHE A 136 -4.26 7.31 -4.68
C PHE A 136 -4.00 5.85 -4.41
N ASN A 137 -4.91 5.17 -3.74
CA ASN A 137 -4.87 3.72 -3.62
C ASN A 137 -5.82 3.09 -4.64
N ILE A 138 -5.44 1.96 -5.20
CA ILE A 138 -6.28 1.14 -6.07
C ILE A 138 -6.23 -0.32 -5.63
N ASN A 139 -7.40 -0.93 -5.56
CA ASN A 139 -7.59 -2.33 -5.23
C ASN A 139 -7.59 -3.20 -6.50
N TYR A 140 -7.49 -4.52 -6.30
CA TYR A 140 -7.40 -5.51 -7.39
C TYR A 140 -8.62 -5.55 -8.33
N ASP A 141 -9.76 -4.97 -7.92
CA ASP A 141 -10.99 -4.90 -8.71
C ASP A 141 -11.15 -3.58 -9.48
N GLY A 142 -10.13 -2.72 -9.43
CA GLY A 142 -10.11 -1.42 -10.11
C GLY A 142 -10.75 -0.29 -9.31
N MET A 143 -11.30 -0.56 -8.13
CA MET A 143 -11.79 0.49 -7.23
C MET A 143 -10.62 1.28 -6.67
N PHE A 144 -10.67 2.60 -6.80
CA PHE A 144 -9.63 3.49 -6.28
C PHE A 144 -10.23 4.58 -5.39
N GLU A 145 -9.41 5.06 -4.47
CA GLU A 145 -9.76 6.15 -3.56
C GLU A 145 -8.64 7.20 -3.53
N GLU A 146 -9.04 8.46 -3.48
CA GLU A 146 -8.13 9.58 -3.23
C GLU A 146 -8.07 9.85 -1.73
N GLN A 147 -6.85 9.91 -1.20
CA GLN A 147 -6.55 10.19 0.20
C GLN A 147 -5.57 11.35 0.30
N ARG A 148 -5.57 11.98 1.46
CA ARG A 148 -4.61 13.01 1.84
C ARG A 148 -3.93 12.60 3.11
N GLU A 149 -2.69 13.04 3.26
CA GLU A 149 -1.86 12.89 4.45
C GLU A 149 -1.45 11.46 4.84
N PHE A 150 -2.34 10.48 4.70
CA PHE A 150 -2.09 9.09 5.05
C PHE A 150 -2.70 8.14 4.03
N GLY A 151 -1.93 7.12 3.67
CA GLY A 151 -2.34 6.03 2.81
C GLY A 151 -1.83 4.69 3.31
N LEU A 152 -2.62 3.63 3.11
CA LEU A 152 -2.30 2.28 3.55
C LEU A 152 -2.71 1.25 2.49
N LEU A 153 -1.77 0.38 2.12
CA LEU A 153 -2.09 -0.91 1.51
C LEU A 153 -2.07 -2.00 2.59
N ALA A 154 -3.19 -2.70 2.72
CA ALA A 154 -3.35 -3.83 3.61
C ALA A 154 -4.27 -4.89 2.97
N ALA A 155 -4.26 -6.11 3.51
CA ALA A 155 -5.10 -7.21 3.04
C ALA A 155 -6.60 -6.86 3.09
N SER A 156 -7.07 -6.30 4.21
CA SER A 156 -8.49 -6.01 4.42
C SER A 156 -8.80 -4.50 4.48
N ALA A 157 -9.98 -4.14 3.98
CA ALA A 157 -10.54 -2.79 4.13
C ALA A 157 -10.84 -2.41 5.60
N SER A 158 -11.12 -3.39 6.47
CA SER A 158 -11.35 -3.12 7.91
C SER A 158 -10.10 -2.58 8.60
N ILE A 159 -8.94 -3.17 8.30
CA ILE A 159 -7.63 -2.73 8.81
C ILE A 159 -7.30 -1.31 8.33
N ARG A 160 -7.57 -1.02 7.06
CA ARG A 160 -7.45 0.35 6.51
C ARG A 160 -8.33 1.35 7.25
N SER A 161 -9.60 1.01 7.47
CA SER A 161 -10.53 1.90 8.18
C SER A 161 -10.07 2.18 9.60
N LEU A 162 -9.65 1.14 10.34
CA LEU A 162 -9.13 1.29 11.70
C LEU A 162 -7.90 2.20 11.74
N LEU A 163 -6.90 1.94 10.90
CA LEU A 163 -5.66 2.72 10.91
C LEU A 163 -5.86 4.16 10.39
N THR A 164 -6.85 4.38 9.54
CA THR A 164 -7.24 5.74 9.14
C THR A 164 -7.88 6.50 10.30
N GLN A 165 -8.61 5.83 11.19
CA GLN A 165 -9.12 6.45 12.41
C GLN A 165 -7.98 6.74 13.39
N GLU A 166 -7.06 5.79 13.58
CA GLU A 166 -5.88 6.00 14.42
C GLU A 166 -5.02 7.16 13.93
N TRP A 167 -4.78 7.26 12.63
CA TRP A 167 -4.07 8.39 12.03
C TRP A 167 -4.65 9.74 12.43
N LYS A 168 -5.99 9.88 12.44
CA LYS A 168 -6.67 11.13 12.81
C LYS A 168 -6.46 11.54 14.26
N ASN A 169 -6.11 10.59 15.13
CA ASN A 169 -5.84 10.84 16.54
C ASN A 169 -4.37 11.25 16.80
N LEU A 170 -3.50 11.15 15.79
CA LEU A 170 -2.09 11.47 15.91
C LEU A 170 -1.84 12.97 15.70
N SER A 171 -0.79 13.47 16.35
CA SER A 171 -0.31 14.83 16.14
C SER A 171 0.32 14.98 14.75
N PRO A 172 0.26 16.19 14.14
CA PRO A 172 0.92 16.48 12.87
C PRO A 172 2.42 16.13 12.90
N LEU A 173 2.89 15.50 11.83
CA LEU A 173 4.28 15.07 11.68
C LEU A 173 5.15 16.22 11.14
N SER A 174 6.15 16.62 11.92
CA SER A 174 7.06 17.72 11.58
C SER A 174 8.44 17.29 11.11
N SER A 175 8.89 16.07 11.46
CA SER A 175 10.25 15.60 11.18
C SER A 175 10.26 14.17 10.63
N LEU A 176 11.29 13.84 9.84
CA LEU A 176 11.48 12.49 9.32
C LEU A 176 11.54 11.42 10.43
N ARG A 177 12.17 11.73 11.58
CA ARG A 177 12.23 10.80 12.72
C ARG A 177 10.83 10.47 13.26
N SER A 178 10.00 11.49 13.46
CA SER A 178 8.63 11.31 13.92
C SER A 178 7.78 10.56 12.88
N ALA A 179 7.96 10.87 11.60
CA ALA A 179 7.29 10.17 10.51
C ALA A 179 7.68 8.68 10.43
N MET A 180 8.96 8.36 10.61
CA MET A 180 9.43 6.98 10.64
C MET A 180 8.89 6.20 11.84
N GLU A 181 8.92 6.78 13.04
CA GLU A 181 8.39 6.17 14.26
C GLU A 181 6.90 5.84 14.12
N VAL A 182 6.10 6.81 13.67
CA VAL A 182 4.66 6.63 13.46
C VAL A 182 4.41 5.60 12.35
N SER A 183 5.15 5.67 11.23
CA SER A 183 4.98 4.73 10.13
C SER A 183 5.30 3.29 10.53
N LEU A 184 6.37 3.07 11.30
CA LEU A 184 6.73 1.75 11.83
C LEU A 184 5.65 1.22 12.77
N ARG A 185 5.11 2.06 13.66
CA ARG A 185 4.04 1.66 14.58
C ARG A 185 2.75 1.30 13.84
N LEU A 186 2.33 2.11 12.88
CA LEU A 186 1.15 1.84 12.03
C LEU A 186 1.36 0.59 11.19
N TRP A 187 2.56 0.39 10.64
CA TRP A 187 2.93 -0.83 9.91
C TRP A 187 2.86 -2.05 10.83
N GLY A 188 3.37 -1.96 12.06
CA GLY A 188 3.34 -3.03 13.04
C GLY A 188 1.91 -3.44 13.41
N ILE A 189 1.02 -2.46 13.62
CA ILE A 189 -0.42 -2.73 13.84
C ILE A 189 -1.03 -3.43 12.61
N ALA A 190 -0.79 -2.91 11.41
CA ALA A 190 -1.32 -3.50 10.17
C ALA A 190 -0.82 -4.95 9.97
N SER A 191 0.47 -5.19 10.21
CA SER A 191 1.09 -6.51 10.06
C SER A 191 0.56 -7.50 11.08
N TYR A 192 0.41 -7.08 12.35
CA TYR A 192 -0.16 -7.89 13.42
C TYR A 192 -1.61 -8.30 13.09
N LEU A 193 -2.46 -7.33 12.74
CA LEU A 193 -3.87 -7.59 12.44
C LEU A 193 -4.05 -8.50 11.22
N GLN A 194 -3.20 -8.39 10.19
CA GLN A 194 -3.25 -9.28 9.03
C GLN A 194 -2.94 -10.73 9.41
N THR A 195 -1.93 -10.96 10.26
CA THR A 195 -1.60 -12.32 10.70
C THR A 195 -2.58 -12.90 11.72
N SER A 196 -3.28 -12.06 12.47
CA SER A 196 -4.26 -12.49 13.47
C SER A 196 -5.66 -12.71 12.89
N THR A 197 -5.92 -12.25 11.66
CA THR A 197 -7.17 -12.54 10.97
C THR A 197 -7.04 -13.95 10.39
N PRO A 198 -7.81 -14.95 10.87
CA PRO A 198 -7.71 -16.31 10.34
C PRO A 198 -8.07 -16.29 8.85
N SER A 199 -7.23 -16.87 8.00
CA SER A 199 -7.65 -17.27 6.66
C SER A 199 -8.76 -18.28 6.83
N THR A 200 -9.84 -18.15 6.06
CA THR A 200 -10.98 -19.05 6.12
C THR A 200 -10.65 -20.36 5.39
N ASP A 201 -9.53 -21.00 5.77
CA ASP A 201 -9.04 -22.26 5.22
C ASP A 201 -9.17 -23.35 6.27
N THR A 202 -10.40 -23.72 6.60
CA THR A 202 -10.67 -25.06 7.14
C THR A 202 -12.04 -25.48 6.65
N GLU A 203 -12.06 -26.38 5.68
CA GLU A 203 -13.24 -27.18 5.38
C GLU A 203 -13.60 -27.97 6.66
N GLU A 204 -14.68 -27.60 7.34
CA GLU A 204 -15.48 -28.54 8.11
C GLU A 204 -16.93 -28.04 8.24
N GLN A 205 -17.83 -29.00 8.20
CA GLN A 205 -19.27 -28.88 7.96
C GLN A 205 -20.01 -28.12 9.07
N GLY A 206 -21.06 -27.39 8.68
CA GLY A 206 -22.23 -27.21 9.54
C GLY A 206 -22.50 -25.80 10.07
N SER A 207 -23.44 -25.14 9.38
CA SER A 207 -24.46 -24.25 9.94
C SER A 207 -24.08 -22.93 10.63
N THR A 208 -24.84 -21.92 10.19
CA THR A 208 -25.26 -20.70 10.90
C THR A 208 -24.44 -19.45 10.64
N SER A 209 -25.03 -18.63 9.78
CA SER A 209 -24.83 -17.20 9.61
C SER A 209 -24.52 -16.45 10.90
N LEU A 210 -23.41 -15.71 10.87
CA LEU A 210 -23.23 -14.29 11.16
C LEU A 210 -21.74 -13.98 10.93
N PRO A 211 -21.32 -13.10 10.02
CA PRO A 211 -19.99 -12.53 10.14
C PRO A 211 -20.07 -11.53 11.28
N ALA A 212 -19.70 -11.98 12.48
CA ALA A 212 -19.39 -11.07 13.56
C ALA A 212 -18.30 -10.14 13.05
N THR A 213 -18.62 -8.85 13.01
CA THR A 213 -17.67 -7.75 12.94
C THR A 213 -16.71 -7.92 14.12
N SER A 214 -15.66 -8.72 13.96
CA SER A 214 -14.55 -8.73 14.89
C SER A 214 -13.94 -7.35 14.80
N MET A 215 -14.32 -6.48 15.73
CA MET A 215 -13.65 -5.21 15.95
C MET A 215 -12.18 -5.56 16.12
N SER A 216 -11.38 -5.27 15.09
CA SER A 216 -9.94 -5.37 15.15
C SER A 216 -9.47 -4.30 16.13
N THR A 217 -9.43 -4.65 17.41
CA THR A 217 -8.91 -3.78 18.47
C THR A 217 -7.41 -3.58 18.24
N ILE A 218 -6.94 -2.36 18.50
CA ILE A 218 -5.51 -2.04 18.38
C ILE A 218 -4.75 -2.93 19.38
N PRO A 219 -3.71 -3.64 18.92
CA PRO A 219 -2.92 -4.50 19.79
C PRO A 219 -2.12 -3.70 20.81
N ASP A 220 -1.74 -4.36 21.91
CA ASP A 220 -0.89 -3.78 22.94
C ASP A 220 0.47 -3.35 22.37
N ASP A 221 1.05 -2.30 22.94
CA ASP A 221 2.31 -1.72 22.47
C ASP A 221 3.48 -2.74 22.48
N THR A 222 3.47 -3.67 23.44
CA THR A 222 4.44 -4.77 23.53
C THR A 222 4.32 -5.74 22.34
N ALA A 223 3.11 -6.04 21.90
CA ALA A 223 2.84 -6.91 20.76
C ALA A 223 3.28 -6.25 19.44
N ILE A 224 3.00 -4.94 19.29
CA ILE A 224 3.44 -4.14 18.13
C ILE A 224 4.97 -4.14 18.03
N VAL A 225 5.66 -3.82 19.13
CA VAL A 225 7.13 -3.78 19.18
C VAL A 225 7.73 -5.15 18.87
N SER A 226 7.18 -6.22 19.46
CA SER A 226 7.63 -7.59 19.20
C SER A 226 7.51 -7.95 17.71
N ARG A 227 6.37 -7.63 17.09
CA ARG A 227 6.11 -7.88 15.67
C ARG A 227 7.10 -7.17 14.75
N ILE A 228 7.37 -5.89 15.03
CA ILE A 228 8.31 -5.09 14.24
C ILE A 228 9.73 -5.66 14.36
N ARG A 229 10.18 -6.00 15.58
CA ARG A 229 11.50 -6.60 15.82
C ARG A 229 11.67 -7.93 15.08
N GLU A 230 10.68 -8.81 15.17
CA GLU A 230 10.68 -10.09 14.46
C GLU A 230 10.83 -9.90 12.95
N THR A 231 10.11 -8.94 12.38
CA THR A 231 10.16 -8.69 10.94
C THR A 231 11.49 -8.06 10.53
N LEU A 232 12.01 -7.09 11.29
CA LEU A 232 13.34 -6.50 11.04
C LEU A 232 14.48 -7.55 11.07
N SER A 233 14.32 -8.64 11.81
CA SER A 233 15.31 -9.74 11.82
C SER A 233 15.27 -10.65 10.58
N LYS A 234 14.12 -10.72 9.91
CA LYS A 234 13.85 -11.67 8.81
C LYS A 234 13.83 -11.00 7.44
N GLU A 235 13.44 -9.74 7.39
CA GLU A 235 13.12 -9.00 6.18
C GLU A 235 13.82 -7.64 6.17
N THR A 236 14.03 -7.11 4.97
CA THR A 236 14.68 -5.81 4.78
C THR A 236 13.64 -4.69 4.80
N LEU A 237 13.86 -3.70 5.66
CA LEU A 237 13.08 -2.47 5.68
C LEU A 237 13.36 -1.66 4.41
N GLU A 238 12.30 -1.34 3.68
CA GLU A 238 12.31 -0.52 2.47
C GLU A 238 11.62 0.79 2.79
N CYS A 239 12.34 1.90 2.62
CA CYS A 239 11.84 3.22 2.95
C CYS A 239 12.27 4.22 1.88
N VAL A 240 11.30 4.96 1.37
CA VAL A 240 11.48 5.92 0.29
C VAL A 240 10.90 7.26 0.73
N LEU A 241 11.64 8.32 0.45
CA LEU A 241 11.24 9.70 0.68
C LEU A 241 11.00 10.38 -0.67
N LEU A 242 9.82 10.97 -0.84
CA LEU A 242 9.60 12.01 -1.84
C LEU A 242 9.93 13.36 -1.18
N ASP A 243 11.15 13.85 -1.42
CA ASP A 243 11.73 15.02 -0.75
C ASP A 243 11.32 16.32 -1.44
N ARG A 244 10.42 17.07 -0.80
CA ARG A 244 9.92 18.38 -1.24
C ARG A 244 10.99 19.47 -1.10
N GLU A 245 11.88 19.36 -0.11
CA GLU A 245 12.85 20.39 0.26
C GLU A 245 14.17 20.27 -0.51
N SER A 246 14.41 19.13 -1.18
CA SER A 246 15.64 18.87 -1.93
C SER A 246 15.97 19.91 -3.01
N GLY A 247 14.97 20.63 -3.52
CA GLY A 247 15.09 21.56 -4.65
C GLY A 247 15.47 20.88 -5.97
N ARG A 248 15.48 19.54 -6.00
CA ARG A 248 15.74 18.73 -7.19
C ARG A 248 14.45 18.57 -7.99
N MET A 249 14.62 18.32 -9.29
CA MET A 249 13.51 17.94 -10.16
C MET A 249 12.97 16.55 -9.76
N GLU A 250 13.89 15.59 -9.58
CA GLU A 250 13.60 14.26 -9.04
C GLU A 250 13.53 14.33 -7.51
N THR A 251 12.34 14.10 -6.97
CA THR A 251 12.09 14.10 -5.51
C THR A 251 12.26 12.73 -4.88
N TYR A 252 12.33 11.66 -5.68
CA TYR A 252 12.45 10.29 -5.21
C TYR A 252 13.83 10.02 -4.61
N ARG A 253 13.85 9.54 -3.36
CA ARG A 253 15.07 9.13 -2.67
C ARG A 253 14.84 7.89 -1.82
N THR A 254 15.54 6.80 -2.14
CA THR A 254 15.62 5.63 -1.27
C THR A 254 16.53 5.93 -0.07
N LEU A 255 16.07 5.62 1.14
CA LEU A 255 16.88 5.73 2.36
C LEU A 255 17.77 4.50 2.51
N SER A 256 19.07 4.73 2.69
CA SER A 256 20.05 3.65 2.87
C SER A 256 19.89 2.95 4.24
N GLN A 257 20.31 1.69 4.34
CA GLN A 257 20.25 0.92 5.60
C GLN A 257 20.95 1.63 6.77
N SER A 258 22.07 2.32 6.52
CA SER A 258 22.79 3.10 7.54
C SER A 258 22.00 4.32 8.01
N GLU A 259 21.34 5.04 7.10
CA GLU A 259 20.44 6.14 7.46
C GLU A 259 19.25 5.63 8.27
N LEU A 260 18.63 4.53 7.84
CA LEU A 260 17.48 3.92 8.51
C LEU A 260 17.80 3.55 9.96
N GLN A 261 18.95 2.93 10.21
CA GLN A 261 19.38 2.58 11.58
C GLN A 261 19.45 3.80 12.52
N SER A 262 19.81 4.97 12.00
CA SER A 262 19.89 6.20 12.80
C SER A 262 18.52 6.76 13.19
N PHE A 263 17.49 6.47 12.39
CA PHE A 263 16.13 6.98 12.57
C PHE A 263 15.20 5.99 13.27
N ILE A 264 15.45 4.68 13.17
CA ILE A 264 14.69 3.65 13.88
C ILE A 264 14.83 3.86 15.40
N PRO A 265 13.73 4.09 16.14
CA PRO A 265 13.76 4.15 17.59
C PRO A 265 14.39 2.90 18.22
N SER A 266 15.18 3.07 19.28
CA SER A 266 15.85 1.96 19.98
C SER A 266 14.89 0.88 20.46
N VAL A 267 13.63 1.25 20.73
CA VAL A 267 12.56 0.32 21.11
C VAL A 267 12.29 -0.71 20.01
N PHE A 268 12.43 -0.36 18.73
CA PHE A 268 12.14 -1.27 17.62
C PHE A 268 13.36 -2.04 17.11
N GLN A 269 14.57 -1.72 17.58
CA GLN A 269 15.76 -2.44 17.18
C GLN A 269 15.73 -3.88 17.74
N PRO A 270 16.12 -4.89 16.94
CA PRO A 270 16.25 -6.25 17.45
C PRO A 270 17.29 -6.29 18.57
N ALA A 271 17.06 -7.13 19.58
CA ALA A 271 18.05 -7.34 20.63
C ALA A 271 19.31 -7.96 20.00
N THR A 272 20.45 -7.30 20.19
CA THR A 272 21.78 -7.76 19.74
C THR A 272 22.18 -9.08 20.38
#